data_AF-A0A356WZQ2-F1
#
_entry.id   AF-A0A356WZQ2-F1
#
_cell.length_a   1.000
_cell.length_b   1.000
_cell.length_c   1.000
_cell.angle_alpha   90.00
_cell.angle_beta   90.00
_cell.angle_gamma   90.00
#
_symmetry.space_group_name_H-M   'P 1'
#
loop_
_entity.id
_entity.type
_entity.pdbx_description
1 polymer ?
#
loop_
_entity_poly.entity_id
_entity_poly.type
_entity_poly.pdbx_seq_one_letter_code
_entity_poly.pdbx_strand_id
1 'polypeptide(L)' 'MTLEFNDPSIIKNQDGDERSVGFEFEFTGVEMQDAAKMVSGLYGGEVQQLSGYEFVVENTEFGKFSLV' A
#
# COMPACT_ATOMS: atom_id res chain seq x y z
N MET A 1 -18.71 13.15 -15.27
CA MET A 1 -19.60 12.15 -14.63
C MET A 1 -18.90 11.75 -13.35
N THR A 2 -19.30 12.31 -12.22
CA THR A 2 -18.72 11.96 -10.92
C THR A 2 -19.29 10.59 -10.56
N LEU A 3 -18.45 9.57 -10.47
CA LEU A 3 -18.85 8.29 -9.92
C LEU A 3 -19.20 8.55 -8.45
N GLU A 4 -20.46 8.40 -8.07
CA GLU A 4 -20.83 8.38 -6.65
C GLU A 4 -20.19 7.13 -6.03
N PHE A 5 -19.33 7.36 -5.05
CA PHE A 5 -18.71 6.30 -4.29
C PHE A 5 -19.76 5.66 -3.38
N ASN A 6 -20.03 4.38 -3.55
CA ASN A 6 -20.96 3.65 -2.70
C ASN A 6 -20.21 3.15 -1.47
N ASP A 7 -20.63 3.63 -0.30
CA ASP A 7 -20.07 3.13 0.96
C ASP A 7 -20.39 1.63 1.15
N PRO A 8 -19.43 0.86 1.70
CA PRO A 8 -19.70 -0.53 2.06
C PRO A 8 -20.81 -0.61 3.12
N SER A 9 -21.64 -1.65 3.04
CA SER A 9 -22.79 -1.83 3.95
C SER A 9 -22.42 -1.92 5.44
N ILE A 10 -21.14 -2.19 5.74
CA ILE A 10 -20.57 -2.19 7.09
C ILE A 10 -19.31 -1.33 7.06
N ILE A 11 -19.40 -0.15 7.68
CA ILE A 11 -18.34 0.88 7.73
C ILE A 11 -17.55 0.88 9.04
N LYS A 12 -17.97 0.10 10.04
CA LYS A 12 -17.31 -0.02 11.35
C LYS A 12 -16.90 -1.45 11.65
N ASN A 13 -15.79 -1.63 12.36
CA ASN A 13 -15.38 -2.93 12.90
C ASN A 13 -16.19 -3.28 14.17
N GLN A 14 -15.88 -4.42 14.80
CA GLN A 14 -16.55 -4.89 16.01
C GLN A 14 -16.36 -3.99 17.25
N ASP A 15 -15.32 -3.17 17.24
CA ASP A 15 -14.96 -2.25 18.33
C ASP A 15 -15.52 -0.83 18.10
N GLY A 16 -16.13 -0.58 16.93
CA GLY A 16 -16.78 0.69 16.58
C GLY A 16 -15.91 1.67 15.78
N ASP A 17 -14.67 1.29 15.48
CA ASP A 17 -13.72 2.07 14.70
C ASP A 17 -13.97 1.92 13.19
N GLU A 18 -13.40 2.82 12.38
CA GLU A 18 -13.47 2.76 10.92
C GLU A 18 -12.96 1.43 10.39
N ARG A 19 -13.79 0.75 9.60
CA ARG A 19 -13.43 -0.54 9.02
C ARG A 19 -12.51 -0.33 7.83
N SER A 20 -11.27 -0.79 7.97
CA SER A 20 -10.29 -0.86 6.90
C SER A 20 -10.24 -2.26 6.27
N VAL A 21 -9.76 -2.32 5.02
CA VAL A 21 -9.47 -3.57 4.31
C VAL A 21 -8.00 -3.55 3.88
N GLY A 22 -7.30 -4.64 4.12
CA GLY A 22 -5.95 -4.85 3.60
C GLY A 22 -6.01 -5.49 2.21
N PHE A 23 -5.08 -5.11 1.35
CA PHE A 23 -4.85 -5.78 0.07
C PHE A 23 -3.42 -6.31 0.06
N GLU A 24 -3.26 -7.56 -0.33
CA GLU A 24 -1.96 -8.19 -0.55
C GLU A 24 -1.88 -8.61 -2.01
N PHE A 25 -0.73 -8.33 -2.63
CA PHE A 25 -0.47 -8.67 -4.02
C PHE A 25 0.76 -9.57 -4.06
N GLU A 26 0.57 -10.81 -4.50
CA GLU A 26 1.66 -11.76 -4.72
C GLU A 26 1.95 -11.88 -6.21
N PHE A 27 3.23 -11.79 -6.57
CA PHE A 27 3.70 -11.91 -7.95
C PHE A 27 5.05 -12.63 -7.99
N THR A 28 5.36 -13.23 -9.14
CA THR A 28 6.66 -13.88 -9.39
C THR A 28 7.44 -13.13 -10.46
N GLY A 29 8.78 -13.27 -10.45
CA GLY A 29 9.64 -12.65 -11.45
C GLY A 29 9.89 -11.15 -11.25
N VAL A 30 9.54 -10.60 -10.09
CA VAL A 30 9.86 -9.23 -9.69
C VAL A 30 10.50 -9.30 -8.30
N GLU A 31 11.72 -8.77 -8.18
CA GLU A 31 12.41 -8.69 -6.90
C GLU A 31 11.85 -7.55 -6.05
N MET A 32 11.96 -7.66 -4.72
CA MET A 32 11.37 -6.68 -3.79
C MET A 32 11.89 -5.25 -4.02
N GLN A 33 13.17 -5.13 -4.38
CA GLN A 33 13.77 -3.85 -4.70
C GLN A 33 13.17 -3.21 -5.96
N ASP A 34 12.83 -4.03 -6.97
CA ASP A 34 12.21 -3.54 -8.19
C ASP A 34 10.77 -3.10 -7.93
N ALA A 35 10.03 -3.86 -7.10
CA ALA A 35 8.71 -3.46 -6.63
C ALA A 35 8.76 -2.12 -5.87
N ALA A 36 9.70 -1.93 -4.95
CA ALA A 36 9.86 -0.68 -4.21
C ALA A 36 10.17 0.51 -5.14
N LYS A 37 11.04 0.32 -6.14
CA LYS A 37 11.33 1.35 -7.16
C LYS A 37 10.12 1.66 -8.03
N MET A 38 9.32 0.66 -8.41
CA MET A 38 8.09 0.87 -9.17
C MET A 38 7.07 1.70 -8.37
N VAL A 39 6.87 1.38 -7.09
CA VAL A 39 6.02 2.17 -6.19
C VAL A 39 6.52 3.62 -6.10
N SER A 40 7.83 3.81 -5.87
CA SER A 40 8.42 5.15 -5.82
C SER A 40 8.28 5.92 -7.14
N GLY A 41 8.41 5.25 -8.28
CA GLY A 41 8.23 5.86 -9.60
C GLY A 41 6.79 6.26 -9.91
N LEU A 42 5.80 5.54 -9.36
CA LEU A 42 4.39 5.81 -9.55
C LEU A 42 3.87 6.91 -8.61
N TYR A 43 4.31 6.90 -7.35
CA TYR A 43 3.71 7.69 -6.27
C TYR A 43 4.71 8.62 -5.56
N GLY A 44 5.93 8.75 -6.08
CA GLY A 44 7.02 9.48 -5.43
C GLY A 44 7.54 8.76 -4.19
N GLY A 45 8.27 9.49 -3.35
CA GLY A 45 8.80 8.96 -2.10
C GLY A 45 10.15 8.25 -2.22
N GLU A 46 10.71 7.90 -1.08
CA GLU A 46 12.08 7.39 -0.93
C GLU A 46 12.06 5.91 -0.53
N VAL A 47 12.83 5.10 -1.26
CA VAL A 47 12.97 3.66 -0.99
C VAL A 47 14.02 3.44 0.10
N GLN A 48 13.63 2.76 1.17
CA GLN A 48 14.53 2.31 2.23
C GLN A 48 14.42 0.80 2.41
N GLN A 49 15.57 0.12 2.46
CA GLN A 49 15.64 -1.30 2.81
C GLN A 49 15.78 -1.45 4.33
N LEU A 50 14.84 -2.14 4.97
CA LEU A 50 14.87 -2.41 6.41
C LEU A 50 15.61 -3.73 6.72
N SER A 51 15.48 -4.73 5.84
CA SER A 51 16.16 -6.02 5.96
C SER A 51 16.38 -6.67 4.59
N GLY A 52 16.90 -7.90 4.56
CA GLY A 52 17.07 -8.65 3.31
C GLY A 52 15.78 -8.88 2.52
N TYR A 53 14.62 -8.84 3.18
CA TYR A 53 13.31 -9.14 2.57
C TYR A 53 12.29 -8.01 2.74
N GLU A 54 12.65 -6.95 3.48
CA GLU A 54 11.72 -5.89 3.85
C GLU A 54 12.18 -4.54 3.29
N PHE A 55 11.27 -3.86 2.61
CA PHE A 55 11.44 -2.52 2.08
C PHE A 55 10.28 -1.63 2.50
N VAL A 56 10.55 -0.34 2.61
CA VAL A 56 9.53 0.69 2.78
C VAL A 56 9.72 1.79 1.75
N VAL A 57 8.62 2.34 1.27
CA VAL A 57 8.62 3.58 0.48
C VAL A 57 7.88 4.64 1.28
N GLU A 58 8.60 5.63 1.76
CA GLU A 58 8.08 6.70 2.61
C GLU A 58 7.93 8.01 1.81
N ASN A 59 7.14 8.95 2.32
CA ASN A 59 6.88 10.24 1.66
C ASN A 59 6.25 10.11 0.26
N THR A 60 5.46 9.07 0.02
CA THR A 60 4.66 8.94 -1.21
C THR A 60 3.37 9.75 -1.11
N GLU A 61 2.70 9.97 -2.24
CA GLU A 61 1.37 10.61 -2.31
C GLU A 61 0.33 9.93 -1.39
N PHE A 62 0.43 8.62 -1.19
CA PHE A 62 -0.54 7.83 -0.43
C PHE A 62 0.00 7.36 0.94
N GLY A 63 1.10 7.95 1.41
CA GLY A 63 1.71 7.63 2.70
C GLY A 63 2.78 6.54 2.58
N LYS A 64 2.86 5.65 3.57
CA LYS A 64 3.89 4.61 3.65
C LYS A 64 3.43 3.34 2.95
N PHE A 65 4.25 2.84 2.03
CA PHE A 65 4.12 1.47 1.51
C PHE A 65 5.12 0.57 2.22
N SER A 66 4.64 -0.55 2.77
CA SER A 66 5.49 -1.63 3.29
C SER A 66 5.49 -2.79 2.31
N LEU A 67 6.67 -3.31 2.01
CA LEU A 67 6.89 -4.44 1.13
C LEU A 67 7.61 -5.52 1.93
N VAL A 68 6.97 -6.68 2.09
CA VAL A 68 7.38 -7.81 2.93
C VAL A 68 7.24 -9.13 2.21
#